data_AF-A0A1I0EAG8-F1
#
_entry.id   AF-A0A1I0EAG8-F1
#
_cell.length_a   1.000
_cell.length_b   1.000
_cell.length_c   1.000
_cell.angle_alpha   90.00
_cell.angle_beta   90.00
_cell.angle_gamma   90.00
#
_symmetry.space_group_name_H-M   'P 1'
#
loop_
_entity.id
_entity.type
_entity.pdbx_description
1 polymer ?
#
loop_
_entity_poly.entity_id
_entity_poly.type
_entity_poly.pdbx_seq_one_letter_code
_entity_poly.pdbx_strand_id
1 'polypeptide(L)'
;MNKSKTDEHRYFDGVFSYTDENGEARISAPATTHRVISYEQTEAYKREQAAEKWRRGRQPSFTATRMRNIHEVYDALTTAQCGYLMRLQCSVDYVTGRLVNSDKSAMSYADMRKELGLARKKSTFSEFLSACKRNDIITEKDGEHFVNQRYHFRGAFTDPYVVKAYTTKVKHVYREVKAADIGLMYRMLPYVHYDLNALCDNPYEDDPNKIRWFNRKSLAEAIGVDPATLGRRLPKMKFGDEYVIARIKVGGKEKYTFNPNVFYRKDTKPSDDLIAMFNTKEA
;
A
#
# COMPACT_ATOMS: atom_id res chain seq x y z
N MET A 1 44.21 -28.62 -30.28
CA MET A 1 43.38 -28.45 -29.06
C MET A 1 43.26 -26.95 -28.77
N ASN A 2 42.18 -26.33 -29.23
CA ASN A 2 41.88 -24.92 -29.00
C ASN A 2 41.13 -24.82 -27.67
N LYS A 3 41.76 -24.31 -26.61
CA LYS A 3 41.04 -23.90 -25.40
C LYS A 3 40.44 -22.53 -25.68
N SER A 4 39.12 -22.52 -25.88
CA SER A 4 38.25 -21.34 -25.81
C SER A 4 38.64 -20.47 -24.62
N LYS A 5 39.23 -19.30 -24.90
CA LYS A 5 39.28 -18.20 -23.94
C LYS A 5 37.89 -17.59 -23.95
N THR A 6 37.15 -17.77 -22.86
CA THR A 6 35.90 -17.04 -22.64
C THR A 6 36.22 -15.54 -22.62
N ASP A 7 35.44 -14.75 -23.36
CA ASP A 7 35.61 -13.31 -23.59
C ASP A 7 35.46 -12.42 -22.33
N GLU A 8 35.38 -13.00 -21.14
CA GLU A 8 35.20 -12.27 -19.88
C GLU A 8 36.48 -11.55 -19.39
N HIS A 9 37.66 -11.91 -19.90
CA HIS A 9 38.95 -11.37 -19.42
C HIS A 9 39.47 -10.13 -20.16
N ARG A 10 38.77 -9.61 -21.17
CA ARG A 10 39.22 -8.43 -21.94
C ARG A 10 38.87 -7.07 -21.32
N TYR A 11 38.18 -7.05 -20.17
CA TYR A 11 37.63 -5.81 -19.58
C TYR A 11 38.55 -5.07 -18.60
N PHE A 12 39.75 -5.58 -18.28
CA PHE A 12 40.60 -5.00 -17.22
C PHE A 12 41.93 -4.42 -17.71
N ASP A 13 42.12 -4.23 -19.01
CA ASP A 13 43.36 -3.63 -19.53
C ASP A 13 43.44 -2.15 -19.12
N GLY A 14 44.47 -1.79 -18.35
CA GLY A 14 44.68 -0.43 -17.84
C GLY A 14 43.96 -0.09 -16.53
N VAL A 15 43.28 -1.04 -15.87
CA VAL A 15 42.68 -0.83 -14.54
C VAL A 15 43.61 -1.38 -13.46
N PHE A 16 44.05 -0.55 -12.51
CA PHE A 16 44.90 -0.99 -11.40
C PHE A 16 44.56 -0.24 -10.11
N SER A 17 44.80 -0.92 -8.97
CA SER A 17 44.66 -0.33 -7.65
C SER A 17 46.02 0.06 -7.06
N TYR A 18 46.05 1.15 -6.28
CA TYR A 18 47.23 1.60 -5.55
C TYR A 18 46.80 2.30 -4.25
N THR A 19 47.73 2.51 -3.33
CA THR A 19 47.51 3.31 -2.12
C THR A 19 48.17 4.67 -2.33
N ASP A 20 47.44 5.75 -2.08
CA ASP A 20 47.99 7.10 -2.21
C ASP A 20 48.83 7.52 -0.98
N GLU A 21 49.39 8.72 -1.04
CA GLU A 21 50.22 9.31 0.02
C GLU A 21 49.48 9.51 1.36
N ASN A 22 48.16 9.47 1.36
CA ASN A 22 47.31 9.57 2.56
C ASN A 22 46.87 8.20 3.09
N GLY A 23 47.31 7.10 2.47
CA GLY A 23 46.90 5.74 2.84
C GLY A 23 45.55 5.32 2.28
N GLU A 24 44.96 6.07 1.34
CA GLU A 24 43.67 5.72 0.74
C GLU A 24 43.85 4.77 -0.45
N ALA A 25 43.01 3.74 -0.53
CA ALA A 25 42.97 2.85 -1.69
C ALA A 25 42.32 3.59 -2.89
N ARG A 26 43.07 3.68 -3.99
CA ARG A 26 42.64 4.30 -5.25
C ARG A 26 42.57 3.25 -6.37
N ILE A 27 41.71 3.51 -7.34
CA ILE A 27 41.62 2.75 -8.60
C ILE A 27 41.88 3.73 -9.74
N SER A 28 42.83 3.40 -10.62
CA SER A 28 43.09 4.11 -11.88
C SER A 28 42.53 3.31 -13.04
N ALA A 29 41.89 3.98 -14.01
CA ALA A 29 41.34 3.37 -15.21
C ALA A 29 41.34 4.38 -16.39
N PRO A 30 41.41 3.93 -17.66
CA PRO A 30 41.38 4.84 -18.80
C PRO A 30 40.03 5.56 -18.92
N ALA A 31 40.03 6.90 -18.92
CA ALA A 31 38.81 7.71 -18.97
C ALA A 31 38.01 7.57 -20.29
N THR A 32 38.64 7.05 -21.35
CA THR A 32 37.98 6.79 -22.64
C THR A 32 37.06 5.55 -22.60
N THR A 33 37.31 4.63 -21.68
CA THR A 33 36.56 3.36 -21.56
C THR A 33 35.85 3.21 -20.22
N HIS A 34 36.27 3.95 -19.19
CA HIS A 34 35.75 3.86 -17.84
C HIS A 34 35.30 5.22 -17.30
N ARG A 35 34.29 5.19 -16.44
CA ARG A 35 33.81 6.36 -15.70
C ARG A 35 33.77 6.01 -14.21
N VAL A 36 34.20 6.95 -13.36
CA VAL A 36 34.04 6.84 -11.92
C VAL A 36 32.59 7.09 -11.55
N ILE A 37 31.99 6.13 -10.86
CA ILE A 37 30.65 6.23 -10.28
C ILE A 37 30.76 5.91 -8.78
N SER A 38 30.02 6.62 -7.95
CA SER A 38 30.00 6.32 -6.53
C SER A 38 29.27 5.00 -6.26
N TYR A 39 29.54 4.38 -5.11
CA TYR A 39 28.77 3.22 -4.66
C TYR A 39 27.28 3.57 -4.54
N GLU A 40 26.94 4.76 -4.04
CA GLU A 40 25.56 5.23 -3.96
C GLU A 40 24.89 5.32 -5.34
N GLN A 41 25.59 5.83 -6.36
CA GLN A 41 25.08 5.87 -7.73
C GLN A 41 24.86 4.48 -8.31
N THR A 42 25.78 3.56 -8.03
CA THR A 42 25.68 2.16 -8.46
C THR A 42 24.47 1.47 -7.81
N GLU A 43 24.29 1.65 -6.51
CA GLU A 43 23.16 1.07 -5.77
C GLU A 43 21.82 1.72 -6.18
N ALA A 44 21.79 3.03 -6.42
CA ALA A 44 20.62 3.72 -6.96
C ALA A 44 20.22 3.16 -8.33
N TYR A 45 21.20 2.93 -9.22
CA TYR A 45 20.96 2.33 -10.53
C TYR A 45 20.41 0.90 -10.43
N LYS A 46 20.95 0.07 -9.53
CA LYS A 46 20.41 -1.28 -9.27
C LYS A 46 18.97 -1.23 -8.73
N ARG A 47 18.67 -0.30 -7.82
CA ARG A 47 17.32 -0.10 -7.28
C ARG A 47 16.32 0.31 -8.37
N GLU A 48 16.70 1.23 -9.25
CA GLU A 48 15.87 1.64 -10.39
C GLU A 48 15.62 0.49 -11.37
N GLN A 49 16.65 -0.29 -11.73
CA GLN A 49 16.46 -1.48 -12.56
C GLN A 49 15.50 -2.50 -11.93
N ALA A 50 15.63 -2.75 -10.62
CA ALA A 50 14.73 -3.64 -9.91
C ALA A 50 13.30 -3.10 -9.86
N ALA A 51 13.14 -1.79 -9.64
CA ALA A 51 11.85 -1.11 -9.68
C ALA A 51 11.22 -1.17 -11.08
N GLU A 52 11.98 -0.94 -12.14
CA GLU A 52 11.51 -1.03 -13.51
C GLU A 52 11.08 -2.46 -13.86
N LYS A 53 11.89 -3.47 -13.51
CA LYS A 53 11.54 -4.89 -13.69
C LYS A 53 10.26 -5.23 -12.96
N TRP A 54 10.07 -4.72 -11.74
CA TRP A 54 8.83 -4.86 -10.99
C TRP A 54 7.68 -4.19 -11.74
N ARG A 55 7.77 -2.90 -12.07
CA ARG A 55 6.74 -2.13 -12.81
C ARG A 55 6.31 -2.82 -14.12
N ARG A 56 7.26 -3.40 -14.87
CA ARG A 56 7.02 -4.13 -16.13
C ARG A 56 6.42 -5.53 -15.93
N GLY A 57 6.62 -6.13 -14.76
CA GLY A 57 6.07 -7.45 -14.42
C GLY A 57 4.55 -7.42 -14.19
N ARG A 58 3.95 -8.60 -14.03
CA ARG A 58 2.53 -8.73 -13.67
C ARG A 58 2.31 -8.20 -12.25
N GLN A 59 1.78 -6.98 -12.15
CA GLN A 59 1.43 -6.37 -10.88
C GLN A 59 0.15 -6.95 -10.30
N PRO A 60 0.06 -7.13 -8.96
CA PRO A 60 -1.20 -7.46 -8.31
C PRO A 60 -2.22 -6.33 -8.55
N SER A 61 -3.48 -6.70 -8.76
CA SER A 61 -4.57 -5.74 -8.87
C SER A 61 -4.70 -4.94 -7.57
N PHE A 62 -4.81 -3.62 -7.68
CA PHE A 62 -5.07 -2.73 -6.55
C PHE A 62 -6.06 -1.64 -6.91
N THR A 63 -6.62 -1.00 -5.89
CA THR A 63 -7.27 0.31 -5.98
C THR A 63 -6.41 1.30 -5.19
N ALA A 64 -6.24 2.51 -5.71
CA ALA A 64 -5.48 3.57 -5.05
C ALA A 64 -6.43 4.52 -4.33
N THR A 65 -6.08 4.87 -3.10
CA THR A 65 -6.82 5.79 -2.25
C THR A 65 -6.06 7.11 -2.11
N ARG A 66 -6.70 8.25 -2.36
CA ARG A 66 -6.10 9.59 -2.17
C ARG A 66 -6.14 9.99 -0.70
N MET A 67 -4.98 10.07 -0.08
CA MET A 67 -4.84 10.31 1.37
C MET A 67 -5.29 11.71 1.78
N ARG A 68 -5.14 12.71 0.90
CA ARG A 68 -5.50 14.10 1.20
C ARG A 68 -7.01 14.32 1.28
N ASN A 69 -7.82 13.52 0.57
CA ASN A 69 -9.26 13.75 0.44
C ASN A 69 -10.12 12.73 1.18
N ILE A 70 -9.57 11.59 1.57
CA ILE A 70 -10.33 10.50 2.20
C ILE A 70 -10.98 10.89 3.54
N HIS A 71 -10.56 11.98 4.19
CA HIS A 71 -11.20 12.50 5.39
C HIS A 71 -12.66 12.87 5.18
N GLU A 72 -12.96 13.49 4.03
CA GLU A 72 -14.33 13.81 3.59
C GLU A 72 -15.22 12.56 3.59
N VAL A 73 -14.65 11.38 3.33
CA VAL A 73 -15.39 10.11 3.32
C VAL A 73 -15.62 9.56 4.72
N TYR A 74 -14.58 9.50 5.56
CA TYR A 74 -14.73 8.92 6.88
C TYR A 74 -15.42 9.84 7.90
N ASP A 75 -15.52 11.13 7.61
CA ASP A 75 -16.36 12.06 8.38
C ASP A 75 -17.84 11.90 8.01
N ALA A 76 -18.13 11.58 6.74
CA ALA A 76 -19.49 11.39 6.23
C ALA A 76 -20.09 10.00 6.52
N LEU A 77 -19.25 8.96 6.65
CA LEU A 77 -19.67 7.56 6.77
C LEU A 77 -19.36 6.99 8.16
N THR A 78 -20.24 6.15 8.68
CA THR A 78 -19.93 5.34 9.87
C THR A 78 -18.75 4.40 9.60
N THR A 79 -18.06 3.93 10.64
CA THR A 79 -16.95 2.98 10.48
C THR A 79 -17.36 1.73 9.69
N ALA A 80 -18.54 1.15 9.94
CA ALA A 80 -19.00 -0.01 9.17
C ALA A 80 -19.20 0.32 7.67
N GLN A 81 -19.73 1.51 7.37
CA GLN A 81 -19.89 2.00 5.99
C GLN A 81 -18.55 2.25 5.31
N CYS A 82 -17.53 2.77 6.01
CA CYS A 82 -16.16 2.82 5.48
C CYS A 82 -15.65 1.42 5.11
N GLY A 83 -15.99 0.40 5.90
CA GLY A 83 -15.67 -1.00 5.58
C GLY A 83 -16.38 -1.51 4.33
N TYR A 84 -17.64 -1.16 4.13
CA TYR A 84 -18.36 -1.46 2.89
C TYR A 84 -17.71 -0.77 1.69
N LEU A 85 -17.34 0.50 1.82
CA LEU A 85 -16.66 1.23 0.75
C LEU A 85 -15.28 0.65 0.44
N MET A 86 -14.49 0.28 1.45
CA MET A 86 -13.20 -0.39 1.29
C MET A 86 -13.33 -1.65 0.42
N ARG A 87 -14.42 -2.41 0.61
CA ARG A 87 -14.71 -3.59 -0.20
C ARG A 87 -15.19 -3.22 -1.61
N LEU A 88 -16.12 -2.28 -1.72
CA LEU A 88 -16.73 -1.91 -2.99
C LEU A 88 -15.73 -1.26 -3.95
N GLN A 89 -14.78 -0.47 -3.43
CA GLN A 89 -13.74 0.18 -4.25
C GLN A 89 -12.84 -0.84 -4.99
N CYS A 90 -12.78 -2.09 -4.52
CA CYS A 90 -12.07 -3.16 -5.20
C CYS A 90 -12.75 -3.64 -6.49
N SER A 91 -13.96 -3.17 -6.77
CA SER A 91 -14.71 -3.42 -8.01
C SER A 91 -14.73 -2.21 -8.95
N VAL A 92 -13.90 -1.19 -8.67
CA VAL A 92 -13.71 -0.04 -9.56
C VAL A 92 -12.93 -0.46 -10.80
N ASP A 93 -13.48 -0.10 -11.96
CA ASP A 93 -12.86 -0.30 -13.26
C ASP A 93 -11.69 0.65 -13.50
N TYR A 94 -10.81 0.24 -14.40
CA TYR A 94 -9.59 0.99 -14.70
C TYR A 94 -9.95 2.34 -15.35
N VAL A 95 -9.40 3.43 -14.81
CA VAL A 95 -9.52 4.84 -15.26
C VAL A 95 -10.91 5.46 -15.15
N THR A 96 -12.00 4.70 -15.24
CA THR A 96 -13.36 5.28 -15.31
C THR A 96 -13.97 5.58 -13.94
N GLY A 97 -13.57 4.87 -12.89
CA GLY A 97 -14.24 4.94 -11.58
C GLY A 97 -15.54 4.12 -11.52
N ARG A 98 -15.96 3.50 -12.63
CA ARG A 98 -17.19 2.72 -12.73
C ARG A 98 -17.12 1.46 -11.89
N LEU A 99 -18.21 1.12 -11.20
CA LEU A 99 -18.35 -0.15 -10.48
C LEU A 99 -18.75 -1.26 -11.44
N VAL A 100 -17.92 -2.29 -11.53
CA VAL A 100 -18.09 -3.40 -12.48
C VAL A 100 -18.00 -4.77 -11.80
N ASN A 101 -18.74 -5.72 -12.34
CA ASN A 101 -18.62 -7.14 -12.02
C ASN A 101 -17.30 -7.71 -12.56
N SER A 102 -16.99 -8.95 -12.19
CA SER A 102 -15.79 -9.65 -12.65
C SER A 102 -15.72 -9.80 -14.18
N ASP A 103 -16.88 -9.86 -14.84
CA ASP A 103 -17.04 -9.94 -16.30
C ASP A 103 -17.06 -8.56 -16.99
N LYS A 104 -16.78 -7.48 -16.25
CA LYS A 104 -16.81 -6.07 -16.70
C LYS A 104 -18.18 -5.48 -17.00
N SER A 105 -19.27 -6.21 -16.75
CA SER A 105 -20.62 -5.63 -16.77
C SER A 105 -20.79 -4.61 -15.63
N ALA A 106 -21.65 -3.60 -15.82
CA ALA A 106 -21.97 -2.63 -14.77
C ALA A 106 -22.65 -3.33 -13.58
N MET A 107 -22.25 -2.99 -12.35
CA MET A 107 -22.87 -3.55 -11.16
C MET A 107 -24.27 -3.01 -10.95
N SER A 108 -25.25 -3.89 -10.84
CA SER A 108 -26.58 -3.52 -10.32
C SER A 108 -26.57 -3.36 -8.80
N TYR A 109 -27.63 -2.78 -8.23
CA TYR A 109 -27.83 -2.79 -6.76
C TYR A 109 -27.90 -4.19 -6.16
N ALA A 110 -28.31 -5.21 -6.93
CA ALA A 110 -28.29 -6.59 -6.46
C ALA A 110 -26.84 -7.11 -6.36
N ASP A 111 -26.01 -6.80 -7.36
CA ASP A 111 -24.61 -7.19 -7.39
C ASP A 111 -23.81 -6.54 -6.27
N MET A 112 -23.99 -5.23 -6.05
CA MET A 112 -23.33 -4.52 -4.95
C MET A 112 -23.72 -5.12 -3.60
N ARG A 113 -25.00 -5.40 -3.37
CA ARG A 113 -25.45 -6.05 -2.13
C ARG A 113 -24.80 -7.41 -1.95
N LYS A 114 -24.67 -8.20 -3.01
CA LYS A 114 -24.01 -9.50 -2.97
C LYS A 114 -22.52 -9.34 -2.64
N GLU A 115 -21.83 -8.42 -3.32
CA GLU A 115 -20.40 -8.14 -3.11
C GLU A 115 -20.10 -7.67 -1.68
N LEU A 116 -21.02 -6.93 -1.08
CA LEU A 116 -20.94 -6.46 0.30
C LEU A 116 -21.44 -7.48 1.34
N GLY A 117 -21.93 -8.66 0.94
CA GLY A 117 -22.52 -9.62 1.88
C GLY A 117 -23.81 -9.10 2.55
N LEU A 118 -24.50 -8.17 1.91
CA LEU A 118 -25.74 -7.52 2.35
C LEU A 118 -26.97 -7.98 1.56
N ALA A 119 -26.90 -9.12 0.86
CA ALA A 119 -28.00 -9.64 0.04
C ALA A 119 -29.35 -9.69 0.78
N ARG A 120 -29.32 -10.04 2.08
CA ARG A 120 -30.51 -10.10 2.96
C ARG A 120 -30.72 -8.83 3.81
N LYS A 121 -29.82 -7.84 3.74
CA LYS A 121 -29.82 -6.63 4.58
C LYS A 121 -30.09 -5.38 3.76
N LYS A 122 -31.31 -5.29 3.21
CA LYS A 122 -31.70 -4.22 2.27
C LYS A 122 -31.62 -2.82 2.87
N SER A 123 -32.10 -2.59 4.11
CA SER A 123 -32.04 -1.24 4.70
C SER A 123 -30.60 -0.81 4.97
N THR A 124 -29.74 -1.68 5.51
CA THR A 124 -28.31 -1.39 5.70
C THR A 124 -27.63 -0.99 4.39
N PHE A 125 -27.92 -1.68 3.29
CA PHE A 125 -27.40 -1.30 1.97
C PHE A 125 -27.93 0.06 1.51
N SER A 126 -29.24 0.28 1.66
CA SER A 126 -29.88 1.55 1.27
C SER A 126 -29.29 2.71 2.07
N GLU A 127 -29.15 2.58 3.38
CA GLU A 127 -28.55 3.60 4.26
C GLU A 127 -27.10 3.90 3.87
N PHE A 128 -26.29 2.87 3.60
CA PHE A 128 -24.92 3.03 3.09
C PHE A 128 -24.89 3.79 1.76
N LEU A 129 -25.65 3.34 0.77
CA LEU A 129 -25.62 3.93 -0.56
C LEU A 129 -26.17 5.35 -0.57
N SER A 130 -27.25 5.62 0.18
CA SER A 130 -27.80 6.96 0.37
C SER A 130 -26.77 7.90 1.02
N ALA A 131 -26.03 7.43 2.02
CA ALA A 131 -24.95 8.22 2.63
C ALA A 131 -23.82 8.50 1.63
N CYS A 132 -23.44 7.53 0.79
CA CYS A 132 -22.46 7.75 -0.27
C CYS A 132 -22.92 8.75 -1.32
N LYS A 133 -24.17 8.65 -1.79
CA LYS A 133 -24.75 9.54 -2.80
C LYS A 133 -24.89 10.98 -2.29
N ARG A 134 -25.35 11.15 -1.04
CA ARG A 134 -25.52 12.46 -0.41
C ARG A 134 -24.20 13.24 -0.28
N ASN A 135 -23.07 12.54 -0.22
CA ASN A 135 -21.74 13.13 -0.04
C ASN A 135 -20.86 12.98 -1.30
N ASP A 136 -21.46 12.70 -2.46
CA ASP A 136 -20.76 12.55 -3.75
C ASP A 136 -19.60 11.54 -3.74
N ILE A 137 -19.68 10.53 -2.87
CA ILE A 137 -18.72 9.43 -2.78
C ILE A 137 -19.00 8.41 -3.88
N ILE A 138 -20.27 8.16 -4.14
CA ILE A 138 -20.76 7.34 -5.25
C ILE A 138 -21.81 8.14 -6.01
N THR A 139 -21.63 8.28 -7.31
CA THR A 139 -22.59 8.92 -8.20
C THR A 139 -23.25 7.89 -9.11
N GLU A 140 -24.39 8.26 -9.68
CA GLU A 140 -25.12 7.45 -10.64
C GLU A 140 -25.34 8.26 -11.91
N LYS A 141 -25.03 7.66 -13.06
CA LYS A 141 -25.21 8.26 -14.37
C LYS A 141 -25.63 7.16 -15.35
N ASP A 142 -26.71 7.39 -16.10
CA ASP A 142 -27.22 6.47 -17.11
C ASP A 142 -27.46 5.03 -16.58
N GLY A 143 -27.88 4.92 -15.31
CA GLY A 143 -28.11 3.64 -14.63
C GLY A 143 -26.83 2.90 -14.18
N GLU A 144 -25.65 3.48 -14.42
CA GLU A 144 -24.36 2.97 -13.94
C GLU A 144 -23.89 3.75 -12.71
N HIS A 145 -23.06 3.11 -11.88
CA HIS A 145 -22.57 3.68 -10.64
C HIS A 145 -21.06 3.89 -10.67
N PHE A 146 -20.61 5.02 -10.12
CA PHE A 146 -19.23 5.46 -10.17
C PHE A 146 -18.74 5.82 -8.77
N VAL A 147 -17.59 5.30 -8.36
CA VAL A 147 -16.88 5.81 -7.18
C VAL A 147 -16.14 7.06 -7.59
N ASN A 148 -16.28 8.13 -6.80
CA ASN A 148 -15.62 9.39 -7.07
C ASN A 148 -14.09 9.25 -6.97
N GLN A 149 -13.41 9.55 -8.08
CA GLN A 149 -11.95 9.43 -8.21
C GLN A 149 -11.15 10.43 -7.37
N ARG A 150 -11.83 11.42 -6.78
CA ARG A 150 -11.28 12.25 -5.69
C ARG A 150 -10.87 11.40 -4.49
N TYR A 151 -11.52 10.25 -4.26
CA TYR A 151 -11.23 9.40 -3.11
C TYR A 151 -10.52 8.11 -3.51
N HIS A 152 -11.08 7.38 -4.47
CA HIS A 152 -10.55 6.08 -4.90
C HIS A 152 -10.56 5.96 -6.41
N PHE A 153 -9.48 5.43 -6.95
CA PHE A 153 -9.35 5.23 -8.39
C PHE A 153 -8.48 4.01 -8.68
N ARG A 154 -8.56 3.52 -9.90
CA ARG A 154 -7.70 2.45 -10.40
C ARG A 154 -7.07 2.93 -11.69
N GLY A 155 -5.75 2.86 -11.80
CA GLY A 155 -5.05 3.47 -12.92
C GLY A 155 -3.57 3.64 -12.65
N ALA A 156 -2.85 4.09 -13.66
CA ALA A 156 -1.51 4.65 -13.49
C ALA A 156 -1.60 6.00 -12.76
N PHE A 157 -0.63 6.28 -11.89
CA PHE A 157 -0.50 7.55 -11.19
C PHE A 157 0.96 7.78 -10.83
N THR A 158 1.32 9.04 -10.65
CA THR A 158 2.63 9.48 -10.13
C THR A 158 2.50 10.20 -8.78
N ASP A 159 1.27 10.37 -8.29
CA ASP A 159 0.96 11.06 -7.04
C ASP A 159 1.50 10.25 -5.84
N PRO A 160 2.44 10.79 -5.04
CA PRO A 160 2.95 10.09 -3.87
C PRO A 160 1.93 10.06 -2.72
N TYR A 161 0.89 10.88 -2.74
CA TYR A 161 -0.12 11.03 -1.68
C TYR A 161 -1.23 9.99 -1.76
N VAL A 162 -0.88 8.76 -2.13
CA VAL A 162 -1.82 7.64 -2.24
C VAL A 162 -1.36 6.40 -1.50
N VAL A 163 -2.32 5.56 -1.11
CA VAL A 163 -2.09 4.20 -0.61
C VAL A 163 -2.76 3.22 -1.56
N LYS A 164 -2.04 2.17 -1.97
CA LYS A 164 -2.61 1.06 -2.73
C LYS A 164 -3.23 0.06 -1.78
N ALA A 165 -4.45 -0.36 -2.07
CA ALA A 165 -5.14 -1.46 -1.44
C ALA A 165 -5.21 -2.63 -2.43
N TYR A 166 -4.50 -3.72 -2.15
CA TYR A 166 -4.42 -4.85 -3.06
C TYR A 166 -5.74 -5.62 -3.08
N THR A 167 -6.45 -5.55 -4.22
CA THR A 167 -7.83 -5.97 -4.42
C THR A 167 -8.08 -7.39 -3.93
N THR A 168 -7.25 -8.35 -4.34
CA THR A 168 -7.40 -9.75 -3.94
C THR A 168 -7.36 -9.89 -2.43
N LYS A 169 -6.31 -9.34 -1.79
CA LYS A 169 -6.11 -9.45 -0.34
C LYS A 169 -7.25 -8.77 0.44
N VAL A 170 -7.67 -7.57 0.05
CA VAL A 170 -8.82 -6.88 0.68
C VAL A 170 -10.12 -7.67 0.54
N LYS A 171 -10.40 -8.24 -0.64
CA LYS A 171 -11.61 -9.04 -0.88
C LYS A 171 -11.63 -10.34 -0.04
N HIS A 172 -10.47 -10.89 0.30
CA HIS A 172 -10.41 -12.04 1.20
C HIS A 172 -10.59 -11.65 2.67
N VAL A 173 -9.95 -10.57 3.14
CA VAL A 173 -10.11 -10.09 4.53
C VAL A 173 -11.60 -9.88 4.86
N TYR A 174 -12.36 -9.35 3.91
CA TYR A 174 -13.80 -9.15 4.05
C TYR A 174 -14.62 -10.42 4.32
N ARG A 175 -14.11 -11.61 3.97
CA ARG A 175 -14.80 -12.88 4.26
C ARG A 175 -14.67 -13.29 5.72
N GLU A 176 -13.60 -12.87 6.38
CA GLU A 176 -13.22 -13.33 7.73
C GLU A 176 -13.43 -12.24 8.78
N VAL A 177 -13.44 -10.97 8.35
CA VAL A 177 -13.42 -9.80 9.24
C VAL A 177 -14.69 -8.97 9.06
N LYS A 178 -15.23 -8.45 10.16
CA LYS A 178 -16.45 -7.62 10.15
C LYS A 178 -16.19 -6.31 9.42
N ALA A 179 -17.22 -5.79 8.72
CA ALA A 179 -17.13 -4.51 8.02
C ALA A 179 -16.65 -3.36 8.92
N ALA A 180 -17.05 -3.31 10.19
CA ALA A 180 -16.57 -2.29 11.13
C ALA A 180 -15.05 -2.37 11.37
N ASP A 181 -14.47 -3.56 11.44
CA ASP A 181 -13.02 -3.72 11.63
C ASP A 181 -12.25 -3.31 10.36
N ILE A 182 -12.82 -3.58 9.19
CA ILE A 182 -12.27 -3.12 7.89
C ILE A 182 -12.36 -1.60 7.76
N GLY A 183 -13.44 -1.01 8.30
CA GLY A 183 -13.59 0.43 8.40
C GLY A 183 -12.54 1.10 9.28
N LEU A 184 -12.05 0.42 10.33
CA LEU A 184 -10.93 0.94 11.11
C LEU A 184 -9.67 1.04 10.25
N MET A 185 -9.37 0.00 9.45
CA MET A 185 -8.23 0.03 8.53
C MET A 185 -8.39 1.14 7.48
N TYR A 186 -9.60 1.35 6.98
CA TYR A 186 -9.90 2.45 6.06
C TYR A 186 -9.58 3.82 6.66
N ARG A 187 -9.97 4.05 7.92
CA ARG A 187 -9.66 5.29 8.65
C ARG A 187 -8.18 5.47 8.96
N MET A 188 -7.39 4.39 8.95
CA MET A 188 -5.94 4.43 9.16
C MET A 188 -5.15 4.75 7.89
N LEU A 189 -5.72 4.59 6.69
CA LEU A 189 -5.02 4.83 5.41
C LEU A 189 -4.34 6.21 5.27
N PRO A 190 -4.91 7.33 5.75
CA PRO A 190 -4.25 8.63 5.63
C PRO A 190 -2.93 8.72 6.39
N TYR A 191 -2.67 7.80 7.31
CA TYR A 191 -1.56 7.86 8.26
C TYR A 191 -0.41 6.92 7.91
N VAL A 192 -0.49 6.23 6.76
CA VAL A 192 0.55 5.31 6.31
C VAL A 192 1.75 6.10 5.80
N HIS A 193 2.90 5.95 6.44
CA HIS A 193 4.15 6.60 6.05
C HIS A 193 4.63 6.13 4.68
N TYR A 194 5.17 7.05 3.87
CA TYR A 194 5.59 6.74 2.49
C TYR A 194 6.67 5.66 2.43
N ASP A 195 7.75 5.83 3.20
CA ASP A 195 8.89 4.92 3.16
C ASP A 195 8.74 3.64 3.97
N LEU A 196 8.13 3.75 5.14
CA LEU A 196 8.18 2.74 6.19
C LEU A 196 6.90 1.88 6.27
N ASN A 197 5.86 2.27 5.52
CA ASN A 197 4.53 1.67 5.55
C ASN A 197 3.88 1.59 6.97
N ALA A 198 4.43 2.38 7.90
CA ALA A 198 4.05 2.42 9.31
C ALA A 198 3.12 3.60 9.60
N LEU A 199 2.32 3.51 10.66
CA LEU A 199 1.33 4.52 11.01
C LEU A 199 1.96 5.66 11.83
N CYS A 200 1.78 6.89 11.34
CA CYS A 200 2.28 8.11 11.98
C CYS A 200 1.39 9.32 11.63
N ASP A 201 1.50 10.36 12.44
CA ASP A 201 0.73 11.60 12.31
C ASP A 201 1.21 12.49 11.14
N ASN A 202 2.49 12.39 10.78
CA ASN A 202 3.11 13.05 9.63
C ASN A 202 3.58 12.03 8.58
N PRO A 203 2.67 11.43 7.79
CA PRO A 203 2.96 10.35 6.83
C PRO A 203 3.85 10.73 5.64
N TYR A 204 4.26 12.01 5.56
CA TYR A 204 5.07 12.58 4.48
C TYR A 204 6.38 13.17 5.01
N GLU A 205 6.77 12.85 6.25
CA GLU A 205 8.03 13.30 6.84
C GLU A 205 9.20 12.47 6.33
N ASP A 206 10.16 13.10 5.66
CA ASP A 206 11.31 12.39 5.12
C ASP A 206 12.42 12.19 6.17
N ASP A 207 12.51 13.05 7.18
CA ASP A 207 13.51 12.94 8.25
C ASP A 207 13.09 11.89 9.29
N PRO A 208 13.81 10.75 9.39
CA PRO A 208 13.42 9.67 10.30
C PRO A 208 13.35 10.09 11.78
N ASN A 209 14.07 11.14 12.17
CA ASN A 209 14.09 11.65 13.54
C ASN A 209 12.88 12.54 13.87
N LYS A 210 12.14 12.99 12.86
CA LYS A 210 10.97 13.86 13.01
C LYS A 210 9.65 13.12 12.85
N ILE A 211 9.68 11.81 12.55
CA ILE A 211 8.46 11.00 12.42
C ILE A 211 7.74 10.90 13.77
N ARG A 212 6.48 11.34 13.78
CA ARG A 212 5.57 11.33 14.94
C ARG A 212 4.78 10.03 14.95
N TRP A 213 5.36 9.02 15.59
CA TRP A 213 4.77 7.70 15.74
C TRP A 213 3.49 7.72 16.57
N PHE A 214 2.46 7.04 16.08
CA PHE A 214 1.28 6.81 16.90
C PHE A 214 1.52 5.69 17.93
N ASN A 215 1.16 5.96 19.18
CA ASN A 215 0.85 4.92 20.16
C ASN A 215 -0.64 4.54 20.08
N ARG A 216 -1.10 3.55 20.86
CA ARG A 216 -2.50 3.11 20.85
C ARG A 216 -3.50 4.25 21.12
N LYS A 217 -3.20 5.15 22.06
CA LYS A 217 -4.11 6.23 22.46
C LYS A 217 -4.25 7.24 21.33
N SER A 218 -3.13 7.75 20.82
CA SER A 218 -3.12 8.75 19.74
C SER A 218 -3.67 8.18 18.43
N LEU A 219 -3.41 6.90 18.11
CA LEU A 219 -4.01 6.28 16.91
C LEU A 219 -5.52 6.16 17.04
N ALA A 220 -6.01 5.75 18.21
CA ALA A 220 -7.44 5.58 18.46
C ALA A 220 -8.17 6.93 18.36
N GLU A 221 -7.59 7.99 18.93
CA GLU A 221 -8.06 9.37 18.80
C GLU A 221 -8.11 9.82 17.34
N ALA A 222 -7.02 9.63 16.59
CA ALA A 222 -6.91 10.04 15.19
C ALA A 222 -7.92 9.36 14.24
N ILE A 223 -8.44 8.17 14.61
CA ILE A 223 -9.46 7.45 13.82
C ILE A 223 -10.86 7.48 14.46
N GLY A 224 -11.02 8.20 15.58
CA GLY A 224 -12.30 8.40 16.26
C GLY A 224 -12.87 7.16 16.96
N VAL A 225 -12.03 6.35 17.63
CA VAL A 225 -12.47 5.19 18.42
C VAL A 225 -11.82 5.14 19.80
N ASP A 226 -12.37 4.32 20.70
CA ASP A 226 -11.75 4.14 22.01
C ASP A 226 -10.47 3.25 21.92
N PRO A 227 -9.42 3.55 22.71
CA PRO A 227 -8.17 2.79 22.71
C PRO A 227 -8.33 1.30 23.04
N ALA A 228 -9.34 0.91 23.82
CA ALA A 228 -9.57 -0.47 24.21
C ALA A 228 -10.14 -1.29 23.03
N THR A 229 -11.06 -0.71 22.26
CA THR A 229 -11.60 -1.26 21.02
C THR A 229 -10.48 -1.49 20.02
N LEU A 230 -9.59 -0.51 19.85
CA LEU A 230 -8.43 -0.65 18.96
C LEU A 230 -7.53 -1.81 19.41
N GLY A 231 -7.16 -1.84 20.69
CA GLY A 231 -6.32 -2.89 21.26
C GLY A 231 -6.92 -4.31 21.16
N ARG A 232 -8.25 -4.43 21.21
CA ARG A 232 -8.97 -5.71 21.09
C ARG A 232 -9.12 -6.18 19.64
N ARG A 233 -9.28 -5.24 18.69
CA ARG A 233 -9.63 -5.54 17.29
C ARG A 233 -8.40 -5.71 16.40
N LEU A 234 -7.38 -4.85 16.52
CA LEU A 234 -6.19 -4.94 15.66
C LEU A 234 -5.52 -6.32 15.68
N PRO A 235 -5.30 -6.97 16.84
CA PRO A 235 -4.64 -8.27 16.87
C PRO A 235 -5.46 -9.40 16.26
N LYS A 236 -6.73 -9.17 15.90
CA LYS A 236 -7.61 -10.18 15.29
C LYS A 236 -7.75 -9.97 13.78
N MET A 237 -7.19 -8.90 13.23
CA MET A 237 -7.27 -8.60 11.79
C MET A 237 -6.30 -9.50 11.03
N LYS A 238 -6.83 -10.58 10.47
CA LYS A 238 -6.09 -11.56 9.66
C LYS A 238 -6.61 -11.64 8.22
N PHE A 239 -5.74 -12.14 7.34
CA PHE A 239 -6.01 -12.63 5.99
C PHE A 239 -5.52 -14.09 5.99
N GLY A 240 -6.43 -15.07 6.06
CA GLY A 240 -6.01 -16.46 6.28
C GLY A 240 -5.12 -16.57 7.53
N ASP A 241 -3.87 -17.00 7.35
CA ASP A 241 -2.89 -17.10 8.44
C ASP A 241 -2.02 -15.85 8.65
N GLU A 242 -2.09 -14.85 7.76
CA GLU A 242 -1.29 -13.63 7.85
C GLU A 242 -2.02 -12.52 8.61
N TYR A 243 -1.31 -11.76 9.43
CA TYR A 243 -1.87 -10.56 10.06
C TYR A 243 -1.88 -9.38 9.08
N VAL A 244 -2.91 -8.53 9.15
CA VAL A 244 -3.02 -7.33 8.31
C VAL A 244 -2.24 -6.16 8.90
N ILE A 245 -2.07 -6.15 10.22
CA ILE A 245 -1.35 -5.09 10.95
C ILE A 245 -0.43 -5.72 11.99
N ALA A 246 0.79 -5.22 12.08
CA ALA A 246 1.76 -5.61 13.08
C ALA A 246 1.89 -4.50 14.12
N ARG A 247 2.05 -4.90 15.38
CA ARG A 247 2.40 -4.00 16.49
C ARG A 247 3.83 -4.29 16.91
N ILE A 248 4.71 -3.33 16.65
CA ILE A 248 6.14 -3.41 16.98
C ILE A 248 6.33 -2.75 18.34
N LYS A 249 6.97 -3.43 19.28
CA LYS A 249 7.37 -2.85 20.57
C LYS A 249 8.88 -2.67 20.61
N VAL A 250 9.32 -1.47 20.97
CA VAL A 250 10.73 -1.13 21.18
C VAL A 250 10.83 -0.43 22.52
N GLY A 251 11.37 -1.14 23.53
CA GLY A 251 11.27 -0.72 24.92
C GLY A 251 9.82 -0.52 25.35
N GLY A 252 9.52 0.61 26.00
CA GLY A 252 8.17 0.99 26.40
C GLY A 252 7.29 1.60 25.29
N LYS A 253 7.81 1.77 24.07
CA LYS A 253 7.10 2.39 22.96
C LYS A 253 6.53 1.33 22.02
N GLU A 254 5.37 1.61 21.45
CA GLU A 254 4.75 0.78 20.42
C GLU A 254 4.57 1.56 19.13
N LYS A 255 4.66 0.86 18.00
CA LYS A 255 4.41 1.37 16.65
C LYS A 255 3.52 0.36 15.90
N TYR A 256 2.81 0.84 14.88
CA TYR A 256 1.95 0.02 14.05
C TYR A 256 2.40 0.08 12.60
N THR A 257 2.35 -1.04 11.89
CA THR A 257 2.64 -1.10 10.46
C THR A 257 1.66 -2.01 9.74
N PHE A 258 1.27 -1.64 8.53
CA PHE A 258 0.41 -2.49 7.71
C PHE A 258 1.21 -3.53 6.97
N ASN A 259 0.60 -4.70 6.77
CA ASN A 259 1.14 -5.74 5.90
C ASN A 259 1.25 -5.17 4.48
N PRO A 260 2.46 -5.08 3.89
CA PRO A 260 2.65 -4.48 2.58
C PRO A 260 1.97 -5.27 1.46
N ASN A 261 1.61 -6.53 1.69
CA ASN A 261 0.82 -7.31 0.74
C ASN A 261 -0.65 -6.88 0.71
N VAL A 262 -1.14 -6.16 1.73
CA VAL A 262 -2.52 -5.65 1.81
C VAL A 262 -2.57 -4.17 1.45
N PHE A 263 -1.75 -3.35 2.12
CA PHE A 263 -1.68 -1.91 1.90
C PHE A 263 -0.24 -1.45 1.70
N TYR A 264 0.03 -0.69 0.64
CA TYR A 264 1.39 -0.22 0.34
C TYR A 264 1.40 1.08 -0.45
N ARG A 265 2.38 1.97 -0.18
CA ARG A 265 2.46 3.28 -0.84
C ARG A 265 3.36 3.32 -2.07
N LYS A 266 4.57 2.74 -1.98
CA LYS A 266 5.56 2.82 -3.06
C LYS A 266 5.15 2.02 -4.28
N ASP A 267 5.64 2.41 -5.43
CA ASP A 267 5.47 1.70 -6.70
C ASP A 267 6.47 0.54 -6.90
N THR A 268 7.45 0.41 -6.01
CA THR A 268 8.42 -0.69 -5.98
C THR A 268 7.87 -1.96 -5.33
N LYS A 269 8.62 -3.07 -5.42
CA LYS A 269 8.38 -4.23 -4.55
C LYS A 269 8.60 -3.82 -3.08
N PRO A 270 7.73 -4.22 -2.14
CA PRO A 270 8.05 -4.12 -0.71
C PRO A 270 9.36 -4.85 -0.38
N SER A 271 10.12 -4.33 0.58
CA SER A 271 11.36 -4.99 1.00
C SER A 271 11.07 -6.33 1.66
N ASP A 272 12.01 -7.27 1.52
CA ASP A 272 11.86 -8.61 2.09
C ASP A 272 11.81 -8.54 3.63
N ASP A 273 12.52 -7.60 4.26
CA ASP A 273 12.42 -7.33 5.70
C ASP A 273 11.00 -6.91 6.13
N LEU A 274 10.38 -5.98 5.39
CA LEU A 274 9.03 -5.52 5.69
C LEU A 274 8.00 -6.64 5.52
N ILE A 275 8.20 -7.53 4.54
CA ILE A 275 7.38 -8.72 4.36
C ILE A 275 7.62 -9.72 5.50
N ALA A 276 8.86 -9.98 5.86
CA ALA A 276 9.26 -10.95 6.88
C ALA A 276 8.67 -10.62 8.25
N MET A 277 8.47 -9.34 8.59
CA MET A 277 7.80 -8.92 9.83
C MET A 277 6.39 -9.49 10.02
N PHE A 278 5.73 -9.94 8.96
CA PHE A 278 4.39 -10.52 8.99
C PHE A 278 4.37 -12.05 8.89
N ASN A 279 5.54 -12.67 8.69
CA ASN A 279 5.68 -14.12 8.64
C ASN A 279 5.67 -14.66 10.07
N THR A 280 4.52 -15.17 10.51
CA THR A 280 4.29 -15.67 11.88
C THR A 280 4.14 -17.19 11.95
N LYS A 281 4.51 -17.92 10.88
CA LYS A 281 4.53 -19.38 10.89
C LYS A 281 5.56 -19.84 11.93
N GLU A 282 5.11 -20.58 12.93
CA GLU A 282 5.99 -21.28 13.86
C GLU A 282 6.78 -22.35 13.07
N ALA A 283 8.07 -22.48 13.40
CA ALA A 283 8.95 -23.48 12.81
C ALA A 283 8.63 -24.88 13.34
#